data_AF-A0A9D9S6G9-F1
#
_entry.id   AF-A0A9D9S6G9-F1
#
_cell.length_a   1.000
_cell.length_b   1.000
_cell.length_c   1.000
_cell.angle_alpha   90.00
_cell.angle_beta   90.00
_cell.angle_gamma   90.00
#
_symmetry.space_group_name_H-M   'P 1'
#
loop_
_entity.id
_entity.type
_entity.pdbx_description
1 polymer ?
#
loop_
_entity_poly.entity_id
_entity_poly.type
_entity_poly.pdbx_seq_one_letter_code
_entity_poly.pdbx_strand_id
1 'polypeptide(L)'
;DSRTILDQMGAEALLGQGDMLYLAPGTGYPTRVHGAFVSDDEVHRVVEHLKATGAPEYVEDILTGSGGDDEEGGEAGEGGGDAESDPLYDQAVDIVLKNQRASISLVQRHLRIGYNRSARLIEAMEKAGLVSTMDGRGGREVLMKKPAE
;
A
#
# COMPACT_ATOMS: atom_id res chain seq x y z
N ASP A 1 -8.17 28.23 -9.39
CA ASP A 1 -9.52 28.82 -9.47
C ASP A 1 -10.53 27.67 -9.39
N SER A 2 -11.60 27.82 -8.61
CA SER A 2 -12.64 26.80 -8.43
C SER A 2 -13.24 26.38 -9.76
N ARG A 3 -13.42 27.36 -10.66
CA ARG A 3 -13.92 27.16 -12.00
C ARG A 3 -13.03 26.29 -12.89
N THR A 4 -11.71 26.23 -12.64
CA THR A 4 -10.79 25.37 -13.40
C THR A 4 -10.87 23.90 -12.97
N ILE A 5 -11.22 23.64 -11.71
CA ILE A 5 -11.21 22.30 -11.12
C ILE A 5 -12.62 21.69 -11.11
N LEU A 6 -13.62 22.50 -10.82
CA LEU A 6 -15.02 22.06 -10.65
C LEU A 6 -15.89 22.41 -11.86
N ASP A 7 -15.37 23.14 -12.85
CA ASP A 7 -16.14 23.77 -13.95
C ASP A 7 -17.25 24.74 -13.49
N GLN A 8 -17.27 25.06 -12.20
CA GLN A 8 -18.22 25.98 -11.58
C GLN A 8 -17.59 26.75 -10.41
N MET A 9 -18.29 27.82 -10.00
CA MET A 9 -17.98 28.55 -8.77
C MET A 9 -18.36 27.71 -7.54
N GLY A 10 -17.70 27.92 -6.41
CA GLY A 10 -18.06 27.26 -5.15
C GLY A 10 -16.96 27.17 -4.10
N ALA A 11 -15.67 27.19 -4.47
CA ALA A 11 -14.59 27.09 -3.46
C ALA A 11 -14.51 28.33 -2.57
N GLU A 12 -14.95 29.48 -3.06
CA GLU A 12 -15.08 30.72 -2.29
C GLU A 12 -16.13 30.65 -1.17
N ALA A 13 -17.02 29.65 -1.21
CA ALA A 13 -17.97 29.40 -0.12
C ALA A 13 -17.35 28.60 1.04
N LEU A 14 -16.12 28.08 0.88
CA LEU A 14 -15.43 27.33 1.91
C LEU A 14 -14.85 28.28 2.97
N LEU A 15 -15.14 27.99 4.24
CA LEU A 15 -14.71 28.81 5.37
C LEU A 15 -13.24 28.60 5.79
N GLY A 16 -12.54 27.66 5.14
CA GLY A 16 -11.12 27.42 5.39
C GLY A 16 -10.79 25.95 5.53
N GLN A 17 -9.76 25.66 6.32
CA GLN A 17 -9.22 24.31 6.49
C GLN A 17 -10.32 23.38 7.04
N GLY A 18 -10.52 22.24 6.38
CA GLY A 18 -11.48 21.20 6.77
C GLY A 18 -12.84 21.28 6.08
N ASP A 19 -13.23 22.44 5.54
CA ASP A 19 -14.48 22.61 4.80
C ASP A 19 -14.33 22.02 3.39
N MET A 20 -15.33 21.28 2.91
CA MET A 20 -15.25 20.55 1.65
C MET A 20 -16.50 20.70 0.79
N LEU A 21 -16.36 20.42 -0.50
CA LEU A 21 -17.48 20.31 -1.43
C LEU A 21 -17.67 18.84 -1.79
N TYR A 22 -18.90 18.34 -1.65
CA TYR A 22 -19.27 16.98 -1.99
C TYR A 22 -20.25 16.96 -3.15
N LEU A 23 -19.91 16.23 -4.22
CA LEU A 23 -20.76 16.02 -5.38
C LEU A 23 -21.25 14.57 -5.38
N ALA A 24 -22.50 14.35 -4.98
CA ALA A 24 -23.10 13.03 -4.99
C ALA A 24 -23.39 12.56 -6.43
N PRO A 25 -23.27 11.26 -6.74
CA PRO A 25 -23.67 10.73 -8.05
C PRO A 25 -25.11 11.09 -8.38
N GLY A 26 -25.35 11.55 -9.61
CA GLY A 26 -26.69 11.94 -10.08
C GLY A 26 -27.14 13.35 -9.67
N THR A 27 -26.32 14.10 -8.93
CA THR A 27 -26.57 15.53 -8.64
C THR A 27 -25.78 16.42 -9.59
N GLY A 28 -26.35 17.58 -9.95
CA GLY A 28 -25.73 18.55 -10.86
C GLY A 28 -24.92 19.65 -10.16
N TYR A 29 -24.95 19.70 -8.83
CA TYR A 29 -24.29 20.76 -8.06
C TYR A 29 -23.69 20.20 -6.75
N PRO A 30 -22.45 20.59 -6.39
CA PRO A 30 -21.82 20.18 -5.15
C PRO A 30 -22.50 20.83 -3.95
N THR A 31 -22.60 20.07 -2.87
CA THR A 31 -23.07 20.53 -1.57
C THR A 31 -21.87 20.84 -0.68
N ARG A 32 -21.92 21.96 0.04
CA ARG A 32 -20.90 22.30 1.04
C ARG A 32 -21.07 21.42 2.28
N VAL A 33 -19.98 20.81 2.71
CA VAL A 33 -19.90 19.96 3.89
C VAL A 33 -18.87 20.56 4.84
N HIS A 34 -19.34 20.96 6.02
CA HIS A 34 -18.48 21.48 7.06
C HIS A 34 -17.68 20.33 7.71
N GLY A 35 -16.38 20.31 7.50
CA GLY A 35 -15.46 19.43 8.22
C GLY A 35 -14.60 20.22 9.20
N ALA A 36 -14.25 19.57 10.31
CA ALA A 36 -13.24 20.08 11.22
C ALA A 36 -11.86 19.83 10.62
N PHE A 37 -11.01 20.85 10.58
CA PHE A 37 -9.59 20.63 10.36
C PHE A 37 -8.96 20.07 11.62
N VAL A 38 -8.21 18.99 11.46
CA VAL A 38 -7.37 18.42 12.51
C VAL A 38 -5.96 18.40 11.97
N SER A 39 -5.06 19.11 12.64
CA SER A 39 -3.63 19.11 12.30
C SER A 39 -2.95 17.80 12.69
N ASP A 40 -1.83 17.48 12.04
CA ASP A 40 -1.03 16.29 12.37
C ASP A 40 -0.63 16.26 13.86
N ASP A 41 -0.29 17.42 14.44
CA ASP A 41 0.05 17.53 15.86
C ASP A 41 -1.13 17.18 16.78
N GLU A 42 -2.36 17.55 16.41
CA GLU A 42 -3.56 17.18 17.15
C GLU A 42 -3.83 15.68 17.05
N VAL A 43 -3.66 15.09 15.87
CA VAL A 43 -3.79 13.63 15.68
C VAL A 43 -2.80 12.90 16.59
N HIS A 44 -1.52 13.29 16.58
CA HIS A 44 -0.51 12.66 17.43
C HIS A 44 -0.84 12.77 18.92
N ARG A 45 -1.29 13.95 19.38
CA ARG A 45 -1.70 14.12 20.80
C ARG A 45 -2.85 13.21 21.19
N VAL A 46 -3.87 13.09 20.33
CA VAL A 46 -5.02 12.20 20.58
C VAL A 46 -4.58 10.74 20.61
N VAL A 47 -3.74 10.33 19.66
CA VAL A 47 -3.22 8.96 19.58
C VAL A 47 -2.40 8.61 20.82
N GLU A 48 -1.51 9.48 21.28
CA GLU A 48 -0.72 9.25 22.49
C GLU A 48 -1.59 9.14 23.74
N HIS A 49 -2.65 9.95 23.85
CA HIS A 49 -3.63 9.82 24.93
C HIS A 49 -4.37 8.47 24.91
N LEU A 50 -4.78 8.02 23.72
CA LEU A 50 -5.47 6.74 23.56
C LEU A 50 -4.57 5.55 23.91
N LYS A 51 -3.29 5.57 23.49
CA LYS A 51 -2.29 4.55 23.85
C LYS A 51 -2.08 4.43 25.37
N ALA A 52 -2.23 5.52 26.11
CA ALA A 52 -2.13 5.50 27.57
C ALA A 52 -3.35 4.83 28.26
N THR A 53 -4.47 4.69 27.54
CA THR A 53 -5.72 4.15 28.07
C THR A 53 -5.82 2.62 27.94
N GLY A 54 -5.06 2.01 27.03
CA GLY A 54 -5.03 0.55 26.85
C GLY A 54 -4.21 0.10 25.65
N ALA A 55 -4.04 -1.23 25.53
CA ALA A 55 -3.44 -1.83 24.34
C ALA A 55 -4.41 -1.74 23.15
N PRO A 56 -3.91 -1.45 21.94
CA PRO A 56 -4.75 -1.46 20.74
C PRO A 56 -5.21 -2.88 20.43
N GLU A 57 -6.48 -3.02 20.08
CA GLU A 57 -7.04 -4.23 19.48
C GLU A 57 -7.13 -3.98 17.96
N TYR A 58 -6.32 -4.70 17.20
CA TYR A 58 -6.31 -4.58 15.75
C TYR A 58 -7.24 -5.60 15.13
N VAL A 59 -8.01 -5.16 14.14
CA VAL A 59 -8.82 -6.06 13.31
C VAL A 59 -7.92 -6.57 12.18
N GLU A 60 -7.47 -7.82 12.31
CA GLU A 60 -6.56 -8.47 11.36
C GLU A 60 -7.07 -8.41 9.91
N ASP A 61 -8.38 -8.52 9.69
CA ASP A 61 -9.01 -8.43 8.36
C ASP A 61 -8.77 -7.07 7.67
N ILE A 62 -8.55 -6.00 8.43
CA ILE A 62 -8.20 -4.68 7.90
C ILE A 62 -6.70 -4.65 7.53
N LEU A 63 -5.87 -5.38 8.28
CA LEU A 63 -4.43 -5.45 8.07
C LEU A 63 -4.05 -6.34 6.87
N THR A 64 -4.86 -7.36 6.59
CA THR A 64 -4.67 -8.27 5.45
C THR A 64 -5.10 -7.67 4.11
N GLY A 65 -5.86 -6.57 4.15
CA GLY A 65 -6.38 -5.88 2.98
C GLY A 65 -7.51 -6.69 2.36
N SER A 66 -8.60 -6.01 2.00
CA SER A 66 -9.74 -6.60 1.29
C SER A 66 -9.35 -7.03 -0.14
N GLY A 67 -8.61 -8.12 -0.24
CA GLY A 67 -8.53 -9.00 -1.40
C GLY A 67 -9.28 -10.26 -1.00
N GLY A 68 -10.54 -10.35 -1.42
CA GLY A 68 -11.34 -11.56 -1.22
C GLY A 68 -10.68 -12.76 -1.90
N ASP A 69 -10.95 -13.91 -1.30
CA ASP A 69 -10.83 -15.26 -1.85
C ASP A 69 -9.46 -15.61 -2.44
N ASP A 70 -8.57 -16.09 -1.57
CA ASP A 70 -7.98 -17.43 -1.74
C ASP A 70 -7.39 -17.83 -0.38
N GLU A 71 -8.21 -18.56 0.38
CA GLU A 71 -7.76 -19.45 1.43
C GLU A 71 -6.74 -20.43 0.83
N GLU A 72 -5.48 -20.37 1.27
CA GLU A 72 -4.72 -21.55 1.69
C GLU A 72 -3.37 -21.14 2.29
N GLY A 73 -3.15 -21.58 3.54
CA GLY A 73 -1.84 -21.52 4.21
C GLY A 73 -1.75 -20.41 5.23
N GLY A 74 -2.42 -20.61 6.37
CA GLY A 74 -2.14 -19.82 7.57
C GLY A 74 -0.70 -20.03 8.04
N GLU A 75 -0.07 -18.94 8.45
CA GLU A 75 0.65 -18.85 9.71
C GLU A 75 0.77 -17.36 10.06
N ALA A 76 -0.04 -16.97 11.05
CA ALA A 76 0.12 -15.73 11.79
C ALA A 76 1.37 -15.85 12.67
N GLY A 77 2.21 -14.83 12.64
CA GLY A 77 3.38 -14.75 13.50
C GLY A 77 4.20 -13.51 13.18
N GLU A 78 3.93 -12.42 13.89
CA GLU A 78 4.94 -11.41 14.16
C GLU A 78 6.19 -12.11 14.71
N GLY A 79 7.22 -12.21 13.90
CA GLY A 79 8.48 -12.84 14.33
C GLY A 79 9.31 -13.29 13.16
N GLY A 80 9.95 -12.35 12.47
CA GLY A 80 11.13 -12.64 11.64
C GLY A 80 11.05 -13.87 10.75
N GLY A 81 9.86 -14.18 10.23
CA GLY A 81 9.67 -15.28 9.29
C GLY A 81 10.49 -14.98 8.06
N ASP A 82 11.45 -15.84 7.78
CA ASP A 82 12.33 -15.72 6.63
C ASP A 82 11.46 -15.60 5.38
N ALA A 83 11.50 -14.48 4.67
CA ALA A 83 10.65 -14.33 3.49
C ALA A 83 11.03 -15.32 2.37
N GLU A 84 12.16 -16.03 2.50
CA GLU A 84 12.51 -17.23 1.72
C GLU A 84 11.62 -18.45 2.03
N SER A 85 11.00 -18.52 3.21
CA SER A 85 10.08 -19.61 3.58
C SER A 85 8.65 -19.40 3.09
N ASP A 86 8.37 -18.30 2.37
CA ASP A 86 7.05 -18.07 1.77
C ASP A 86 6.80 -19.12 0.67
N PRO A 87 5.65 -19.84 0.66
CA PRO A 87 5.36 -20.86 -0.34
C PRO A 87 5.40 -20.37 -1.79
N LEU A 88 5.26 -19.05 -1.99
CA LEU A 88 5.29 -18.41 -3.31
C LEU A 88 6.67 -17.85 -3.68
N TYR A 89 7.69 -17.97 -2.82
CA TYR A 89 9.02 -17.40 -3.05
C TYR A 89 9.65 -17.91 -4.35
N ASP A 90 9.72 -19.22 -4.55
CA ASP A 90 10.28 -19.82 -5.76
C ASP A 90 9.55 -19.37 -7.04
N GLN A 91 8.22 -19.25 -6.96
CA GLN A 91 7.41 -18.76 -8.08
C GLN A 91 7.70 -17.29 -8.38
N ALA A 92 7.86 -16.47 -7.34
CA ALA A 92 8.21 -15.06 -7.48
C ALA A 92 9.61 -14.90 -8.09
N VAL A 93 10.59 -15.70 -7.67
CA VAL A 93 11.94 -15.73 -8.24
C VAL A 93 11.88 -16.07 -9.74
N ASP A 94 11.15 -17.12 -10.11
CA ASP A 94 10.98 -17.52 -11.51
C ASP A 94 10.35 -16.41 -12.37
N ILE A 95 9.32 -15.73 -11.86
CA ILE A 95 8.70 -14.58 -12.54
C ILE A 95 9.71 -13.46 -12.76
N VAL A 96 10.49 -13.11 -11.73
CA VAL A 96 11.49 -12.04 -11.80
C VAL A 96 12.61 -12.39 -12.77
N LEU A 97 13.10 -13.64 -12.75
CA LEU A 97 14.13 -14.12 -13.67
C LEU A 97 13.64 -14.19 -15.13
N LYS A 98 12.41 -14.66 -15.37
CA LYS A 98 11.81 -14.74 -16.71
C LYS A 98 11.59 -13.36 -17.32
N ASN A 99 11.12 -12.41 -16.52
CA ASN A 99 10.81 -11.06 -16.99
C ASN A 99 12.03 -10.12 -16.94
N GLN A 100 13.13 -10.54 -16.30
CA GLN A 100 14.31 -9.72 -16.04
C GLN A 100 13.96 -8.36 -15.40
N ARG A 101 12.94 -8.36 -14.54
CA ARG A 101 12.42 -7.16 -13.88
C ARG A 101 11.99 -7.48 -12.46
N ALA A 102 12.62 -6.84 -11.48
CA ALA A 102 12.33 -7.04 -10.07
C ALA A 102 11.45 -5.91 -9.51
N SER A 103 10.16 -5.88 -9.88
CA SER A 103 9.21 -4.89 -9.35
C SER A 103 8.11 -5.53 -8.52
N ILE A 104 7.74 -4.89 -7.41
CA ILE A 104 6.65 -5.33 -6.53
C ILE A 104 5.35 -5.51 -7.33
N SER A 105 5.03 -4.56 -8.20
CA SER A 105 3.85 -4.61 -9.08
C SER A 105 3.85 -5.74 -10.10
N LEU A 106 5.03 -6.26 -10.50
CA LEU A 106 5.13 -7.41 -11.38
C LEU A 106 4.72 -8.67 -10.62
N VAL A 107 5.33 -8.89 -9.45
CA VAL A 107 5.06 -10.04 -8.58
C VAL A 107 3.60 -10.04 -8.13
N GLN A 108 3.10 -8.88 -7.69
CA GLN A 108 1.71 -8.68 -7.27
C GLN A 108 0.71 -9.12 -8.35
N ARG A 109 0.91 -8.72 -9.60
CA ARG A 109 -0.01 -9.06 -10.70
C ARG A 109 0.06 -10.53 -11.10
N HIS A 110 1.26 -11.13 -11.10
CA HIS A 110 1.43 -12.51 -11.54
C HIS A 110 0.96 -13.52 -10.49
N LEU A 111 1.22 -13.25 -9.21
CA LEU A 111 0.86 -14.14 -8.10
C LEU A 111 -0.48 -13.77 -7.46
N ARG A 112 -1.11 -12.67 -7.87
CA ARG A 112 -2.39 -12.17 -7.32
C ARG A 112 -2.39 -11.97 -5.80
N ILE A 113 -1.23 -11.69 -5.22
CA ILE A 113 -1.04 -11.43 -3.79
C ILE A 113 -1.06 -9.93 -3.48
N GLY A 114 -1.22 -9.58 -2.20
CA GLY A 114 -1.16 -8.18 -1.75
C GLY A 114 0.22 -7.51 -1.89
N TYR A 115 0.22 -6.17 -1.83
CA TYR A 115 1.44 -5.35 -1.95
C TYR A 115 2.50 -5.70 -0.90
N ASN A 116 2.12 -5.81 0.38
CA ASN A 116 3.04 -6.07 1.48
C ASN A 116 3.75 -7.43 1.35
N ARG A 117 3.02 -8.48 0.94
CA ARG A 117 3.60 -9.80 0.68
C ARG A 117 4.57 -9.75 -0.49
N SER A 118 4.19 -9.10 -1.59
CA SER A 118 5.06 -8.88 -2.76
C SER A 118 6.33 -8.10 -2.41
N ALA A 119 6.23 -7.08 -1.55
CA ALA A 119 7.37 -6.31 -1.07
C ALA A 119 8.35 -7.18 -0.28
N ARG A 120 7.85 -7.97 0.69
CA ARG A 120 8.66 -8.91 1.46
C ARG A 120 9.40 -9.93 0.59
N LEU A 121 8.73 -10.47 -0.43
CA LEU A 121 9.35 -11.41 -1.38
C LEU A 121 10.50 -10.75 -2.15
N ILE A 122 10.33 -9.53 -2.63
CA ILE A 122 11.39 -8.79 -3.34
C ILE A 122 12.55 -8.44 -2.39
N GLU A 123 12.28 -8.10 -1.13
CA GLU A 123 13.32 -7.84 -0.13
C GLU A 123 14.11 -9.11 0.24
N ALA A 124 13.46 -10.26 0.31
CA ALA A 124 14.17 -11.54 0.44
C ALA A 124 15.08 -11.81 -0.75
N MET A 125 14.61 -11.58 -1.97
CA MET A 125 15.46 -11.73 -3.17
C MET A 125 16.65 -10.78 -3.17
N GLU A 126 16.49 -9.57 -2.64
CA GLU A 126 17.58 -8.60 -2.44
C GLU A 126 18.60 -9.13 -1.42
N LYS A 127 18.14 -9.63 -0.26
CA LYS A 127 19.00 -10.25 0.77
C LYS A 127 19.74 -11.49 0.26
N ALA A 128 19.08 -12.29 -0.57
CA ALA A 128 19.65 -13.48 -1.22
C ALA A 128 20.60 -13.16 -2.37
N GLY A 129 20.73 -11.87 -2.76
CA GLY A 129 21.60 -11.44 -3.86
C GLY A 129 21.08 -11.77 -5.26
N LEU A 130 19.80 -12.11 -5.40
CA LEU A 130 19.15 -12.33 -6.69
C LEU A 130 18.82 -11.00 -7.40
N VAL A 131 18.58 -9.96 -6.61
CA VAL A 131 18.13 -8.64 -7.06
C VAL A 131 18.99 -7.56 -6.39
N SER A 132 19.23 -6.45 -7.09
CA SER A 132 19.98 -5.30 -6.56
C SER A 132 19.19 -4.57 -5.48
N THR A 133 19.91 -3.76 -4.71
CA THR A 133 19.28 -2.69 -3.92
C THR A 133 18.49 -1.76 -4.83
N MET A 134 17.50 -1.08 -4.24
CA MET A 134 16.70 -0.09 -4.96
C MET A 134 17.59 1.08 -5.43
N ASP A 135 17.46 1.44 -6.70
CA ASP A 135 18.13 2.62 -7.26
C ASP A 135 17.42 3.92 -6.83
N GLY A 136 18.04 5.07 -7.14
CA GLY A 136 17.46 6.39 -6.83
C GLY A 136 16.16 6.72 -7.58
N ARG A 137 15.71 5.87 -8.49
CA ARG A 137 14.45 5.98 -9.25
C ARG A 137 13.41 4.93 -8.79
N GLY A 138 13.71 4.14 -7.76
CA GLY A 138 12.81 3.10 -7.24
C GLY A 138 12.87 1.78 -8.01
N GLY A 139 13.80 1.61 -8.94
CA GLY A 139 14.02 0.39 -9.72
C GLY A 139 14.96 -0.60 -9.02
N ARG A 140 14.85 -1.88 -9.37
CA ARG A 140 15.80 -2.93 -8.96
C ARG A 140 16.20 -3.75 -10.18
N GLU A 141 17.49 -4.07 -10.27
CA GLU A 141 18.07 -4.88 -11.34
C GLU A 141 18.14 -6.35 -10.93
N VAL A 142 17.95 -7.27 -11.88
CA VAL A 142 18.11 -8.71 -11.65
C VAL A 142 19.59 -9.07 -11.83
N LEU A 143 20.22 -9.56 -10.77
CA LEU A 143 21.67 -9.82 -10.74
C LEU A 143 22.03 -11.20 -11.32
N MET A 144 21.07 -12.11 -11.36
CA MET A 144 21.24 -13.44 -11.94
C MET A 144 20.99 -13.44 -13.45
N LYS A 145 21.97 -13.94 -14.21
CA LYS A 145 21.77 -14.25 -15.63
C LYS A 145 20.95 -15.53 -15.78
N LYS A 146 19.98 -15.53 -16.70
CA LYS A 146 19.21 -16.71 -17.11
C LYS A 146 20.18 -17.90 -17.31
N PRO A 147 19.93 -19.10 -16.73
CA PRO A 147 20.64 -20.30 -17.17
C PRO A 147 20.34 -20.47 -18.66
N ALA A 148 21.39 -20.52 -19.47
CA ALA A 148 21.25 -20.78 -20.90
C ALA A 148 20.55 -22.14 -21.05
N GLU A 149 19.41 -22.14 -21.75
CA GLU A 149 18.76 -23.34 -22.24
C GLU A 149 19.39 -23.74 -23.57
#